data_AF-A0A5C7MGN6-F1
#
_entry.id   AF-A0A5C7MGN6-F1
#
_cell.length_a   1.000
_cell.length_b   1.000
_cell.length_c   1.000
_cell.angle_alpha   90.00
_cell.angle_beta   90.00
_cell.angle_gamma   90.00
#
_symmetry.space_group_name_H-M   'P 1'
#
loop_
_entity.id
_entity.type
_entity.pdbx_description
1 polymer ?
#
loop_
_entity_poly.entity_id
_entity_poly.type
_entity_poly.pdbx_seq_one_letter_code
_entity_poly.pdbx_strand_id
1 'polypeptide(L)'
;MMNTTTIVNTNRNKIHPYKFTLWAAIASMLMMFAGLTSAFIVKSNLSGWRTIVIPNIFWVSTVLIILSSFIIHLAQKTFKERNFAKYRLLLITTLVLGIAFVICQILGFQELWNVQNIKFKGSSGAGQFFYAIVG
;
A
#
# COMPACT_ATOMS: atom_id res chain seq x y z
N MET A 1 8.72 -18.00 -62.04
CA MET A 1 8.66 -18.59 -60.68
C MET A 1 8.96 -17.46 -59.70
N MET A 2 7.96 -16.98 -58.95
CA MET A 2 8.07 -15.79 -58.09
C MET A 2 8.06 -16.27 -56.63
N ASN A 3 9.22 -16.25 -55.97
CA ASN A 3 9.33 -16.64 -54.56
C ASN A 3 8.77 -15.54 -53.67
N THR A 4 7.60 -15.79 -53.07
CA THR A 4 7.02 -14.92 -52.04
C THR A 4 7.83 -15.09 -50.75
N THR A 5 8.68 -14.12 -50.42
CA THR A 5 9.31 -14.03 -49.11
C THR A 5 8.24 -13.68 -48.08
N THR A 6 7.87 -14.65 -47.26
CA THR A 6 7.00 -14.45 -46.10
C THR A 6 7.73 -13.57 -45.07
N ILE A 7 7.41 -12.28 -45.07
CA ILE A 7 7.80 -11.36 -44.00
C ILE A 7 7.10 -11.80 -42.71
N VAL A 8 7.81 -12.55 -41.87
CA VAL A 8 7.39 -12.91 -40.52
C VAL A 8 7.32 -11.62 -39.70
N ASN A 9 6.10 -11.08 -39.58
CA ASN A 9 5.80 -9.88 -38.82
C ASN A 9 5.93 -10.22 -37.33
N THR A 10 7.14 -10.18 -36.79
CA THR A 10 7.39 -10.31 -35.36
C THR A 10 6.87 -9.04 -34.68
N ASN A 11 5.58 -9.04 -34.35
CA ASN A 11 4.97 -8.09 -33.43
C ASN A 11 5.61 -8.33 -32.05
N ARG A 12 6.82 -7.79 -31.83
CA ARG A 12 7.39 -7.65 -30.49
C ARG A 12 6.46 -6.71 -29.74
N ASN A 13 5.53 -7.27 -28.98
CA ASN A 13 4.86 -6.60 -27.88
C ASN A 13 5.92 -6.16 -26.87
N LYS A 14 6.66 -5.10 -27.19
CA LYS A 14 7.58 -4.46 -26.27
C LYS A 14 6.69 -3.84 -25.20
N ILE A 15 6.64 -4.49 -24.04
CA ILE A 15 6.06 -3.92 -22.84
C ILE A 15 6.64 -2.52 -22.72
N HIS A 16 5.79 -1.50 -22.75
CA HIS A 16 6.27 -0.11 -22.73
C HIS A 16 7.17 0.07 -21.48
N PRO A 17 8.39 0.61 -21.59
CA PRO A 17 9.36 0.62 -20.49
C PRO A 17 8.78 1.10 -19.14
N TYR A 18 7.92 2.11 -19.16
CA TYR A 18 7.19 2.59 -17.97
C TYR A 18 6.32 1.52 -17.27
N LYS A 19 5.63 0.66 -18.02
CA LYS A 19 4.83 -0.43 -17.44
C LYS A 19 5.72 -1.48 -16.81
N PHE A 20 6.86 -1.78 -17.44
CA PHE A 20 7.84 -2.71 -16.88
C PHE A 20 8.43 -2.18 -15.57
N THR A 21 8.87 -0.91 -15.54
CA THR A 21 9.40 -0.27 -14.33
C THR A 21 8.36 -0.20 -13.21
N LEU A 22 7.09 0.06 -13.53
CA LEU A 22 5.99 0.04 -12.55
C LEU A 22 5.83 -1.35 -11.91
N TRP A 23 5.79 -2.41 -12.72
CA TRP A 23 5.70 -3.78 -12.22
C TRP A 23 6.91 -4.17 -11.37
N ALA A 24 8.12 -3.79 -11.80
CA ALA A 24 9.34 -4.02 -11.03
C ALA A 24 9.31 -3.28 -9.67
N ALA A 25 8.82 -2.04 -9.63
CA ALA A 25 8.66 -1.28 -8.39
C ALA A 25 7.66 -1.93 -7.44
N ILE A 26 6.51 -2.40 -7.95
CA ILE A 26 5.52 -3.12 -7.15
C ILE A 26 6.11 -4.42 -6.60
N ALA A 27 6.83 -5.20 -7.41
CA ALA A 27 7.46 -6.44 -6.98
C ALA A 27 8.52 -6.21 -5.87
N SER A 28 9.35 -5.18 -6.02
CA SER A 28 10.34 -4.78 -5.01
C SER A 28 9.68 -4.39 -3.68
N MET A 29 8.61 -3.59 -3.75
CA MET A 29 7.84 -3.18 -2.59
C MET A 29 7.18 -4.38 -1.87
N LEU A 30 6.60 -5.32 -2.63
CA LEU A 30 6.07 -6.56 -2.06
C LEU A 30 7.14 -7.39 -1.34
N MET A 31 8.34 -7.50 -1.93
CA MET A 31 9.46 -8.21 -1.31
C MET A 31 9.92 -7.57 -0.01
N MET A 32 9.96 -6.23 0.06
CA MET A 32 10.26 -5.49 1.29
C MET A 32 9.24 -5.79 2.40
N PHE A 33 7.94 -5.71 2.10
CA PHE A 33 6.88 -6.03 3.06
C PHE A 33 6.91 -7.49 3.51
N ALA A 34 7.20 -8.43 2.61
CA ALA A 34 7.34 -9.84 2.93
C ALA A 34 8.51 -10.09 3.90
N GLY A 35 9.67 -9.45 3.67
CA GLY A 35 10.83 -9.53 4.56
C GLY A 35 10.55 -8.98 5.96
N LEU A 36 9.94 -7.79 6.04
CA LEU A 36 9.55 -7.18 7.32
C LEU A 36 8.53 -8.02 8.08
N THR A 37 7.50 -8.53 7.38
CA THR A 37 6.46 -9.38 7.98
C THR A 37 7.05 -10.70 8.48
N SER A 38 7.96 -11.33 7.72
CA SER A 38 8.66 -12.54 8.14
C SER A 38 9.47 -12.30 9.41
N ALA A 39 10.24 -11.22 9.48
CA ALA A 39 11.00 -10.84 10.67
C ALA A 39 10.09 -10.60 11.89
N PHE A 40 8.94 -9.96 11.70
CA PHE A 40 7.92 -9.76 12.74
C PHE A 40 7.39 -11.09 13.27
N ILE A 41 6.98 -12.02 12.38
CA ILE A 41 6.47 -13.35 12.76
C ILE A 41 7.52 -14.14 13.53
N VAL A 42 8.76 -14.20 13.04
CA VAL A 42 9.85 -14.95 13.70
C VAL A 42 10.11 -14.39 15.10
N LYS A 43 10.16 -13.06 15.25
CA LYS A 43 10.36 -12.43 16.57
C LYS A 43 9.17 -12.59 17.50
N SER A 44 7.96 -12.72 16.98
CA SER A 44 6.75 -12.95 17.77
C SER A 44 6.68 -14.32 18.45
N ASN A 45 7.46 -15.28 17.96
CA ASN A 45 7.53 -16.64 18.52
C ASN A 45 8.64 -16.82 19.58
N LEU A 46 9.42 -15.77 19.88
CA LEU A 46 10.50 -15.83 20.88
C LEU A 46 9.97 -15.60 22.30
N SER A 47 10.62 -16.21 23.30
CA SER A 47 10.32 -15.97 24.71
C SER A 47 10.64 -14.52 25.09
N GLY A 48 9.63 -13.79 25.57
CA GLY A 48 9.70 -12.34 25.83
C GLY A 48 8.81 -11.49 24.93
N TRP A 49 8.04 -12.10 24.02
CA TRP A 49 7.01 -11.39 23.25
C TRP A 49 5.90 -10.86 24.16
N ARG A 50 5.57 -9.58 24.01
CA ARG A 50 4.37 -8.98 24.58
C ARG A 50 3.30 -8.94 23.50
N THR A 51 2.13 -9.49 23.79
CA THR A 51 0.97 -9.44 22.89
C THR A 51 0.64 -7.99 22.57
N ILE A 52 0.73 -7.63 21.29
CA ILE A 52 0.33 -6.32 20.78
C ILE A 52 -1.18 -6.40 20.55
N VAL A 53 -1.95 -5.53 21.21
CA VAL A 53 -3.39 -5.42 20.97
C VAL A 53 -3.57 -4.32 19.93
N ILE A 54 -4.07 -4.63 18.74
CA ILE A 54 -4.23 -3.65 17.67
C ILE A 54 -5.36 -2.68 18.04
N PRO A 55 -5.10 -1.36 18.14
CA PRO A 55 -6.14 -0.37 18.37
C PRO A 55 -7.24 -0.36 17.31
N ASN A 56 -8.48 -0.08 17.73
CA ASN A 56 -9.64 -0.04 16.83
C ASN A 56 -9.51 1.03 15.72
N ILE A 57 -8.70 2.08 15.95
CA ILE A 57 -8.47 3.14 14.95
C ILE A 57 -7.79 2.60 13.68
N PHE A 58 -7.01 1.52 13.77
CA PHE A 58 -6.41 0.89 12.59
C PHE A 58 -7.48 0.28 11.67
N TRP A 59 -8.56 -0.29 12.21
CA TRP A 59 -9.68 -0.78 11.40
C TRP A 59 -10.38 0.35 10.64
N VAL A 60 -10.56 1.51 11.28
CA VAL A 60 -11.11 2.71 10.62
C VAL A 60 -10.20 3.15 9.47
N SER A 61 -8.88 3.13 9.68
CA SER A 61 -7.91 3.46 8.63
C SER A 61 -8.00 2.49 7.43
N THR A 62 -8.20 1.19 7.67
CA THR A 62 -8.37 0.19 6.62
C THR A 62 -9.62 0.46 5.77
N VAL A 63 -10.74 0.80 6.41
CA VAL A 63 -11.96 1.17 5.69
C VAL A 63 -11.75 2.43 4.86
N LEU A 64 -11.06 3.45 5.41
CA LEU A 64 -10.77 4.70 4.70
C LEU A 64 -9.92 4.47 3.45
N ILE A 65 -8.85 3.66 3.53
CA ILE A 65 -7.98 3.43 2.38
C ILE A 65 -8.65 2.59 1.29
N ILE A 66 -9.49 1.62 1.67
CA ILE A 66 -10.30 0.85 0.72
C ILE A 66 -11.29 1.76 0.00
N LEU A 67 -11.97 2.64 0.75
CA LEU A 67 -12.89 3.60 0.17
C LEU A 67 -12.17 4.59 -0.76
N SER A 68 -10.95 5.01 -0.41
CA SER A 68 -10.10 5.87 -1.24
C SER A 68 -9.77 5.21 -2.58
N SER A 69 -9.41 3.92 -2.55
CA SER A 69 -9.16 3.10 -3.73
C SER A 69 -10.40 2.96 -4.63
N PHE A 70 -11.58 2.81 -4.02
CA PHE A 70 -12.84 2.79 -4.77
C PHE A 70 -13.14 4.13 -5.46
N ILE A 71 -12.95 5.25 -4.76
CA ILE A 71 -13.19 6.60 -5.31
C ILE A 71 -12.24 6.91 -6.47
N ILE A 72 -10.95 6.56 -6.37
CA ILE A 72 -10.01 6.79 -7.47
C ILE A 72 -10.34 5.93 -8.71
N HIS A 73 -10.86 4.72 -8.51
CA HIS A 73 -11.34 3.87 -9.60
C HIS A 73 -12.56 4.50 -10.31
N LEU A 74 -13.49 5.08 -9.54
CA LEU A 74 -14.61 5.85 -10.11
C LEU A 74 -14.13 7.12 -10.83
N ALA A 75 -13.12 7.81 -10.30
CA ALA A 75 -12.52 8.98 -10.95
C ALA A 75 -11.99 8.63 -12.34
N GLN A 76 -11.34 7.48 -12.50
CA GLN A 76 -10.87 6.99 -13.80
C GLN A 76 -12.03 6.77 -14.79
N LYS A 77 -13.18 6.28 -14.34
CA LYS A 77 -14.38 6.12 -15.17
C LYS A 77 -14.93 7.48 -15.62
N THR A 78 -15.11 8.41 -14.69
CA THR A 78 -15.62 9.76 -14.97
C THR A 78 -14.69 10.57 -15.88
N PHE A 79 -13.38 10.34 -15.79
CA PHE A 79 -12.40 10.93 -16.71
C PHE A 79 -12.65 10.47 -18.16
N LYS A 80 -12.95 9.19 -18.38
CA LYS A 80 -13.30 8.65 -19.71
C LYS A 80 -14.60 9.25 -20.25
N GLU A 81 -15.54 9.58 -19.38
CA GLU A 81 -16.80 10.26 -19.71
C GLU A 81 -16.63 11.77 -20.00
N ARG A 82 -15.38 12.29 -20.00
CA ARG A 82 -15.02 13.71 -20.20
C ARG A 82 -15.69 14.68 -19.22
N ASN A 83 -16.19 14.19 -18.08
CA ASN A 83 -16.78 15.03 -17.05
C ASN A 83 -15.70 15.54 -16.07
N PHE A 84 -15.00 16.59 -16.47
CA PHE A 84 -13.88 17.15 -15.71
C PHE A 84 -14.28 17.70 -14.33
N ALA A 85 -15.49 18.23 -14.18
CA ALA A 85 -15.99 18.74 -12.91
C ALA A 85 -16.12 17.63 -11.86
N LYS A 86 -16.76 16.52 -12.21
CA LYS A 86 -16.89 15.35 -11.34
C LYS A 86 -15.54 14.68 -11.09
N TYR A 87 -14.68 14.58 -12.10
CA TYR A 87 -13.32 14.05 -11.94
C TYR A 87 -12.51 14.84 -10.90
N ARG A 88 -12.52 16.18 -10.97
CA ARG A 88 -11.83 17.03 -10.01
C ARG A 88 -12.37 16.87 -8.59
N LEU A 89 -13.70 16.77 -8.45
CA LEU A 89 -14.33 16.53 -7.15
C LEU A 89 -13.88 15.19 -6.56
N LEU A 90 -13.91 14.12 -7.34
CA LEU A 90 -13.48 12.79 -6.91
C LEU A 90 -12.01 12.77 -6.47
N LEU A 91 -11.11 13.45 -7.21
CA LEU A 91 -9.70 13.58 -6.80
C LEU A 91 -9.54 14.30 -5.47
N ILE A 92 -10.27 15.39 -5.24
CA ILE A 92 -10.24 16.12 -3.97
C ILE A 92 -10.76 15.21 -2.85
N THR A 93 -11.84 14.45 -3.09
CA THR A 93 -12.36 13.49 -2.11
C THR A 93 -11.32 12.41 -1.77
N THR A 94 -10.64 11.82 -2.77
CA THR A 94 -9.56 10.86 -2.53
C THR A 94 -8.42 11.48 -1.71
N LEU A 95 -8.05 12.73 -1.99
CA LEU A 95 -7.01 13.44 -1.25
C LEU A 95 -7.41 13.63 0.23
N VAL A 96 -8.63 14.10 0.49
CA VAL A 96 -9.17 14.26 1.85
C VAL A 96 -9.19 12.93 2.60
N LEU A 97 -9.61 11.85 1.92
CA LEU A 97 -9.61 10.51 2.50
C LEU A 97 -8.20 9.99 2.80
N GLY A 98 -7.22 10.31 1.96
CA GLY A 98 -5.82 10.03 2.20
C GLY A 98 -5.26 10.78 3.41
N ILE A 99 -5.60 12.05 3.57
CA ILE A 99 -5.22 12.83 4.77
C ILE A 99 -5.87 12.24 6.03
N ALA A 100 -7.16 11.91 5.96
CA ALA A 100 -7.86 11.25 7.07
C ALA A 100 -7.20 9.92 7.45
N PHE A 101 -6.80 9.11 6.46
CA PHE A 101 -6.04 7.88 6.67
C PHE A 101 -4.73 8.14 7.43
N VAL A 102 -3.92 9.11 7.00
CA VAL A 102 -2.66 9.46 7.67
C VAL A 102 -2.89 9.91 9.12
N ILE A 103 -3.94 10.70 9.37
CA ILE A 103 -4.30 11.11 10.74
C ILE A 103 -4.65 9.89 11.59
N CYS A 104 -5.45 8.95 11.08
CA CYS A 104 -5.77 7.71 11.78
C CYS A 104 -4.52 6.87 12.08
N GLN A 105 -3.55 6.79 11.15
CA GLN A 105 -2.27 6.10 11.38
C GLN A 105 -1.49 6.73 12.52
N ILE A 106 -1.36 8.07 12.52
CA ILE A 106 -0.66 8.80 13.58
C ILE A 106 -1.33 8.57 14.94
N LEU A 107 -2.66 8.66 15.01
CA LEU A 107 -3.42 8.41 16.25
C LEU A 107 -3.24 6.95 16.73
N GLY A 108 -3.26 5.98 15.82
CA GLY A 108 -3.00 4.58 16.14
C GLY A 108 -1.60 4.35 16.71
N PHE A 109 -0.59 5.01 16.14
CA PHE A 109 0.77 4.95 16.68
C PHE A 109 0.91 5.65 18.03
N GLN A 110 0.21 6.78 18.25
CA GLN A 110 0.18 7.44 19.55
C GLN A 110 -0.46 6.55 20.62
N GLU A 111 -1.51 5.81 20.27
CA GLU A 111 -2.17 4.87 21.19
C GLU A 111 -1.25 3.69 21.55
N LEU A 112 -0.57 3.11 20.56
CA LEU A 112 0.44 2.06 20.78
C LEU A 112 1.61 2.54 21.65
N TRP A 113 2.04 3.78 21.47
CA TRP A 113 3.15 4.37 22.22
C TRP A 113 2.77 4.68 23.67
N ASN A 114 1.65 5.38 23.87
CA ASN A 114 1.25 5.93 25.16
C ASN A 114 0.50 4.93 26.04
N VAL A 115 -0.38 4.11 25.46
CA VAL A 115 -1.25 3.21 26.21
C VAL A 115 -0.59 1.85 26.43
N GLN A 116 0.08 1.32 25.41
CA GLN A 116 0.67 -0.03 25.48
C GLN A 116 2.15 -0.05 25.85
N ASN A 117 2.79 1.11 26.02
CA ASN A 117 4.22 1.25 26.31
C ASN A 117 5.12 0.46 25.34
N ILE A 118 4.68 0.23 24.09
CA ILE A 118 5.48 -0.41 23.04
C ILE A 118 6.42 0.64 22.46
N LYS A 119 7.48 0.95 23.22
CA LYS A 119 8.49 1.95 22.86
C LYS A 119 9.55 1.36 21.94
N PHE A 120 10.19 2.22 21.13
CA PHE A 120 11.36 1.86 20.32
C PHE A 120 12.59 1.45 21.18
N LYS A 121 12.58 1.63 22.51
CA LYS A 121 13.64 1.17 23.42
C LYS A 121 13.05 0.38 24.59
N GLY A 122 13.41 -0.90 24.69
CA GLY A 122 13.01 -1.81 25.76
C GLY A 122 12.87 -3.25 25.25
N SER A 123 12.87 -4.25 26.14
CA SER A 123 12.90 -5.72 25.90
C SER A 123 11.88 -6.30 24.91
N SER A 124 11.05 -5.49 24.25
CA SER A 124 10.08 -5.87 23.22
C SER A 124 10.58 -5.46 21.82
N GLY A 125 11.80 -5.90 21.47
CA GLY A 125 12.53 -5.51 20.24
C GLY A 125 11.86 -5.82 18.90
N ALA A 126 10.58 -6.21 18.91
CA ALA A 126 9.83 -6.52 17.71
C ALA A 126 8.52 -5.71 17.55
N GLY A 127 8.17 -4.88 18.54
CA GLY A 127 7.21 -3.79 18.32
C GLY A 127 7.70 -2.79 17.26
N GLN A 128 9.02 -2.66 17.10
CA GLN A 128 9.65 -1.79 16.08
C GLN A 128 9.30 -2.19 14.64
N PHE A 129 9.22 -3.51 14.35
CA PHE A 129 8.84 -4.00 13.03
C PHE A 129 7.38 -3.68 12.71
N PHE A 130 6.49 -3.70 13.72
CA PHE A 130 5.10 -3.33 13.53
C PHE A 130 4.96 -1.87 13.05
N TYR A 131 5.69 -0.94 13.68
CA TYR A 131 5.70 0.46 13.22
C TYR A 131 6.20 0.60 11.78
N ALA A 132 7.21 -0.18 11.37
CA ALA A 132 7.75 -0.14 10.01
C ALA A 132 6.86 -0.82 8.96
N ILE A 133 6.03 -1.78 9.36
CA ILE A 133 5.08 -2.46 8.46
C ILE A 133 3.81 -1.63 8.27
N VAL A 134 3.39 -0.92 9.32
CA VAL A 134 2.11 -0.22 9.32
C VAL A 134 2.22 1.23 8.85
N GLY A 135 3.38 1.87 9.02
CA GLY A 135 3.65 3.26 8.61
C GLY A 135 4.19 3.35 7.20
#